data_AF-A0A2W5VA94-F1
#
_entry.id   AF-A0A2W5VA94-F1
#
_cell.length_a   1.000
_cell.length_b   1.000
_cell.length_c   1.000
_cell.angle_alpha   90.00
_cell.angle_beta   90.00
_cell.angle_gamma   90.00
#
_symmetry.space_group_name_H-M   'P 1'
#
loop_
_entity.id
_entity.type
_entity.pdbx_description
1 polymer ?
#
loop_
_entity_poly.entity_id
_entity_poly.type
_entity_poly.pdbx_seq_one_letter_code
_entity_poly.pdbx_strand_id
1 'polypeptide(L)'
;MKAAGASQAQIDRWVAKAKLKVRPPADFLVHPDNILAVRLLLAMQTQWTIPYASTWTKSVPMPTGLKYEVLETTARLAGLGEISPDDFMRLRILEAEVLNTWSEARQ
;
A
#
# COMPACT_ATOMS: atom_id res chain seq x y z
N MET A 1 9.57 15.80 -24.38
CA MET A 1 9.94 14.38 -24.64
C MET A 1 8.65 13.57 -24.73
N LYS A 2 8.38 12.90 -25.87
CA LYS A 2 7.17 12.07 -26.06
C LYS A 2 7.35 10.75 -25.31
N ALA A 3 6.55 10.50 -24.29
CA ALA A 3 6.50 9.19 -23.65
C ALA A 3 5.88 8.17 -24.63
N ALA A 4 6.68 7.19 -25.06
CA ALA A 4 6.25 5.90 -25.62
C ALA A 4 5.01 5.90 -26.54
N GLY A 5 4.99 6.70 -27.62
CA GLY A 5 4.01 6.57 -28.70
C GLY A 5 2.55 6.94 -28.38
N ALA A 6 2.23 7.37 -27.17
CA ALA A 6 0.89 7.84 -26.82
C ALA A 6 0.68 9.29 -27.29
N SER A 7 -0.49 9.58 -27.85
CA SER A 7 -0.88 10.97 -28.14
C SER A 7 -1.10 11.75 -26.84
N GLN A 8 -0.90 13.08 -26.88
CA GLN A 8 -1.12 13.93 -25.70
C GLN A 8 -2.54 13.76 -25.14
N ALA A 9 -3.54 13.63 -26.02
CA ALA A 9 -4.92 13.39 -25.63
C ALA A 9 -5.17 12.01 -24.97
N GLN A 10 -4.31 11.01 -25.20
CA GLN A 10 -4.35 9.74 -24.48
C GLN A 10 -3.71 9.86 -23.10
N ILE A 11 -2.58 10.57 -23.02
CA ILE A 11 -1.91 10.87 -21.75
C ILE A 11 -2.85 11.64 -20.84
N ASP A 12 -3.49 12.69 -21.35
CA ASP A 12 -4.41 13.53 -20.58
C ASP A 12 -5.63 12.75 -20.10
N ARG A 13 -6.14 11.82 -20.92
CA ARG A 13 -7.22 10.90 -20.53
C ARG A 13 -6.78 9.93 -19.44
N TRP A 14 -5.58 9.36 -19.51
CA TRP A 14 -5.06 8.48 -18.47
C TRP A 14 -4.78 9.23 -17.18
N VAL A 15 -4.23 10.44 -17.26
CA VAL A 15 -4.04 11.32 -16.10
C VAL A 15 -5.39 11.72 -15.49
N ALA A 16 -6.40 12.05 -16.31
CA ALA A 16 -7.75 12.34 -15.82
C ALA A 16 -8.42 11.11 -15.19
N LYS A 17 -8.22 9.92 -15.76
CA LYS A 17 -8.71 8.64 -15.21
C LYS A 17 -7.97 8.26 -13.92
N ALA A 18 -6.68 8.51 -13.82
CA ALA A 18 -5.90 8.32 -12.59
C ALA A 18 -6.26 9.37 -11.52
N LYS A 19 -6.70 10.57 -11.93
CA LYS A 19 -7.26 11.62 -11.08
C LYS A 19 -8.74 11.39 -10.70
N LEU A 20 -9.36 10.26 -11.08
CA LEU A 20 -10.66 9.86 -10.53
C LEU A 20 -10.50 9.64 -9.02
N LYS A 21 -10.80 10.72 -8.30
CA LYS A 21 -10.91 10.92 -6.85
C LYS A 21 -10.91 9.63 -6.02
N VAL A 22 -9.72 9.20 -5.62
CA VAL A 22 -9.56 8.74 -4.23
C VAL A 22 -9.67 10.01 -3.40
N ARG A 23 -10.90 10.36 -3.01
CA ARG A 23 -11.09 11.41 -2.01
C ARG A 23 -10.75 10.74 -0.68
N PRO A 24 -9.62 11.06 -0.03
CA PRO A 24 -9.44 10.60 1.34
C PRO A 24 -10.68 11.06 2.12
N PRO A 25 -11.23 10.24 3.02
CA PRO A 25 -12.34 10.68 3.87
C PRO A 25 -11.95 12.01 4.50
N ALA A 26 -12.94 12.91 4.67
CA ALA A 26 -12.71 14.27 5.14
C ALA A 26 -11.89 14.32 6.46
N ASP A 27 -11.92 13.21 7.19
CA ASP A 27 -11.28 13.03 8.48
C ASP A 27 -10.36 11.79 8.46
N PHE A 28 -9.48 11.65 7.46
CA PHE A 28 -8.36 10.69 7.58
C PHE A 28 -7.38 11.18 8.65
N LEU A 29 -7.83 11.10 9.90
CA LEU A 29 -7.15 11.55 11.10
C LEU A 29 -6.16 10.45 11.49
N VAL A 30 -4.96 10.54 10.92
CA VAL A 30 -3.82 9.80 11.46
C VAL A 30 -3.36 10.55 12.70
N HIS A 31 -3.44 9.91 13.86
CA HIS A 31 -2.85 10.44 15.10
C HIS A 31 -1.38 10.79 14.83
N PRO A 32 -0.84 11.93 15.32
CA PRO A 32 0.55 12.33 15.06
C PRO A 32 1.57 11.22 15.32
N ASP A 33 1.37 10.46 16.40
CA ASP A 33 2.25 9.35 16.79
C ASP A 33 2.23 8.18 15.79
N ASN A 34 1.19 8.07 14.96
CA ASN A 34 1.03 7.00 13.97
C ASN A 34 1.51 7.40 12.58
N ILE A 35 1.90 8.67 12.35
CA ILE A 35 2.29 9.16 11.01
C ILE A 35 3.45 8.35 10.44
N LEU A 36 4.45 8.02 11.26
CA LEU A 36 5.61 7.27 10.78
C LEU A 36 5.20 5.85 10.33
N ALA A 37 4.42 5.14 11.15
CA ALA A 37 3.93 3.81 10.83
C ALA A 37 3.04 3.80 9.58
N VAL A 38 2.18 4.81 9.39
CA VAL A 38 1.36 4.95 8.18
C VAL A 38 2.22 5.22 6.95
N ARG A 39 3.19 6.13 7.04
CA ARG A 39 4.12 6.40 5.93
C ARG A 39 4.95 5.17 5.57
N LEU A 40 5.37 4.41 6.58
CA LEU A 40 6.11 3.17 6.40
C LEU A 40 5.25 2.09 5.73
N LEU A 41 4.00 1.91 6.18
CA LEU A 41 3.05 1.02 5.52
C LEU A 41 2.85 1.36 4.04
N LEU A 42 2.66 2.65 3.73
CA LEU A 42 2.51 3.13 2.35
C LEU A 42 3.78 2.91 1.52
N ALA A 43 4.96 3.10 2.11
CA ALA A 43 6.23 2.80 1.45
C ALA A 43 6.37 1.30 1.14
N MET A 44 5.80 0.44 1.99
CA MET A 44 5.79 -1.02 1.82
C MET A 44 4.62 -1.54 0.97
N GLN A 45 3.87 -0.70 0.26
CA GLN A 45 2.69 -1.11 -0.52
C GLN A 45 2.94 -2.23 -1.54
N THR A 46 4.17 -2.36 -2.06
CA THR A 46 4.56 -3.41 -3.00
C THR A 46 5.23 -4.61 -2.33
N GLN A 47 5.48 -4.53 -1.03
CA GLN A 47 6.24 -5.49 -0.24
C GLN A 47 5.32 -6.42 0.55
N TRP A 48 4.30 -6.94 -0.13
CA TRP A 48 3.37 -7.91 0.43
C TRP A 48 3.67 -9.32 -0.07
N THR A 49 3.47 -10.29 0.80
CA THR A 49 3.39 -11.70 0.43
C THR A 49 1.94 -12.00 0.06
N ILE A 50 1.72 -12.26 -1.23
CA ILE A 50 0.39 -12.51 -1.80
C ILE A 50 0.43 -13.85 -2.56
N PRO A 51 0.30 -14.99 -1.87
CA PRO A 51 0.03 -16.26 -2.52
C PRO A 51 -1.34 -16.22 -3.22
N TYR A 52 -1.50 -17.11 -4.20
CA TYR A 52 -2.74 -17.28 -4.93
C TYR A 52 -3.31 -18.66 -4.64
N ALA A 53 -4.53 -18.72 -4.15
CA ALA A 53 -5.27 -19.96 -4.07
C ALA A 53 -5.99 -20.19 -5.39
N SER A 54 -5.62 -21.26 -6.08
CA SER A 54 -6.25 -21.67 -7.34
C SER A 54 -7.31 -22.72 -7.07
N THR A 55 -8.50 -22.47 -7.57
CA THR A 55 -9.56 -23.47 -7.78
C THR A 55 -9.63 -23.80 -9.27
N TRP A 56 -10.35 -24.84 -9.64
CA TRP A 56 -10.54 -25.22 -11.06
C TRP A 56 -11.12 -24.10 -11.94
N THR A 57 -11.75 -23.07 -11.36
CA THR A 57 -12.44 -22.00 -12.10
C THR A 57 -11.92 -20.59 -11.81
N LYS A 58 -11.20 -20.38 -10.70
CA LYS A 58 -10.77 -19.05 -10.25
C LYS A 58 -9.45 -19.10 -9.50
N SER A 59 -8.62 -18.08 -9.69
CA SER A 59 -7.47 -17.80 -8.83
C SER A 59 -7.79 -16.59 -7.95
N VAL A 60 -7.64 -16.73 -6.64
CA VAL A 60 -7.96 -15.68 -5.66
C VAL A 60 -6.69 -15.29 -4.90
N PRO A 61 -6.29 -14.01 -4.89
CA PRO A 61 -5.17 -13.56 -4.08
C PRO A 61 -5.50 -13.73 -2.58
N MET A 62 -4.53 -14.26 -1.83
CA MET A 62 -4.61 -14.46 -0.39
C MET A 62 -3.43 -13.76 0.28
N PRO A 63 -3.51 -12.44 0.51
CA PRO A 63 -2.42 -11.73 1.16
C PRO A 63 -2.20 -12.26 2.58
N THR A 64 -0.95 -12.53 2.94
CA THR A 64 -0.60 -13.13 4.24
C THR A 64 0.15 -12.18 5.16
N GLY A 65 0.74 -11.11 4.62
CA GLY A 65 1.45 -10.10 5.40
C GLY A 65 2.52 -9.36 4.62
N LEU A 66 3.15 -8.40 5.29
CA LEU A 66 4.29 -7.62 4.84
C LEU A 66 5.59 -8.44 4.92
N LYS A 67 6.50 -8.13 4.01
CA LYS A 67 7.86 -8.65 3.97
C LYS A 67 8.76 -7.82 4.88
N TYR A 68 8.92 -8.23 6.14
CA TYR A 68 9.73 -7.49 7.10
C TYR A 68 11.23 -7.50 6.82
N GLU A 69 11.71 -8.44 6.00
CA GLU A 69 13.11 -8.50 5.57
C GLU A 69 13.55 -7.27 4.76
N VAL A 70 12.62 -6.53 4.15
CA VAL A 70 12.90 -5.29 3.42
C VAL A 70 12.51 -4.04 4.19
N LEU A 71 12.08 -4.16 5.44
CA LEU A 71 11.52 -3.08 6.25
C LEU A 71 12.50 -1.91 6.41
N GLU A 72 13.70 -2.18 6.94
CA GLU A 72 14.73 -1.16 7.17
C GLU A 72 15.19 -0.50 5.86
N THR A 73 15.41 -1.31 4.82
CA THR A 73 15.79 -0.83 3.49
C THR A 73 14.73 0.10 2.92
N THR A 74 13.46 -0.26 3.07
CA THR A 74 12.33 0.56 2.61
C THR A 74 12.25 1.87 3.38
N ALA A 75 12.38 1.86 4.70
CA ALA A 75 12.37 3.07 5.51
C ALA A 75 13.53 4.03 5.15
N ARG A 76 14.72 3.49 4.92
CA ARG A 76 15.90 4.28 4.50
C ARG A 76 15.69 4.91 3.14
N LEU A 77 15.21 4.14 2.15
CA LEU A 77 14.95 4.65 0.79
C LEU A 77 13.80 5.67 0.76
N ALA A 78 12.82 5.52 1.65
CA ALA A 78 11.72 6.46 1.81
C ALA A 78 12.08 7.71 2.64
N GLY A 79 13.31 7.80 3.16
CA GLY A 79 13.76 8.92 4.00
C GLY A 79 13.02 9.03 5.33
N LEU A 80 12.57 7.89 5.89
CA LEU A 80 11.81 7.83 7.15
C LEU A 80 12.69 7.70 8.39
N GLY A 81 13.99 7.46 8.21
CA GLY A 81 14.95 7.33 9.31
C GLY A 81 14.98 5.93 9.91
N GLU A 82 15.39 5.85 11.18
CA GLU A 82 15.43 4.61 11.96
C GLU A 82 14.04 4.23 12.46
N ILE A 83 13.76 2.94 12.50
CA ILE A 83 12.48 2.40 12.93
C ILE A 83 12.61 2.04 14.41
N SER A 84 11.82 2.67 15.27
CA SER A 84 11.79 2.30 16.68
C SER A 84 10.95 1.02 16.89
N PRO A 85 11.12 0.31 18.02
CA PRO A 85 10.25 -0.82 18.37
C PRO A 85 8.75 -0.44 18.41
N ASP A 86 8.44 0.79 18.81
CA ASP A 86 7.07 1.31 18.88
C ASP A 86 6.47 1.52 17.48
N ASP A 87 7.27 2.06 16.54
CA ASP A 87 6.87 2.18 15.13
C ASP A 87 6.61 0.82 14.48
N PHE A 88 7.42 -0.17 14.81
CA PHE A 88 7.21 -1.55 14.37
C PHE A 88 5.90 -2.14 14.91
N MET A 89 5.60 -1.93 16.20
CA MET A 89 4.34 -2.38 16.79
C MET A 89 3.12 -1.71 16.15
N ARG A 90 3.20 -0.40 15.88
CA ARG A 90 2.15 0.32 15.15
C ARG A 90 1.97 -0.22 13.73
N LEU A 91 3.07 -0.51 13.02
CA LEU A 91 3.02 -1.12 11.70
C LEU A 91 2.32 -2.49 11.73
N ARG A 92 2.57 -3.31 12.76
CA ARG A 92 1.90 -4.61 12.94
C ARG A 92 0.39 -4.48 13.15
N ILE A 93 -0.04 -3.47 13.90
CA ILE A 93 -1.47 -3.18 14.10
C ILE A 93 -2.11 -2.76 12.77
N LEU A 94 -1.44 -1.88 12.01
CA LEU A 94 -1.92 -1.44 10.71
C LEU A 94 -1.98 -2.59 9.69
N GLU A 95 -0.99 -3.49 9.68
CA GLU A 95 -0.99 -4.68 8.83
C GLU A 95 -2.21 -5.57 9.12
N ALA A 96 -2.50 -5.85 10.40
CA ALA A 96 -3.66 -6.64 10.79
C ALA A 96 -4.97 -6.02 10.29
N GLU A 97 -5.10 -4.70 10.39
CA GLU A 97 -6.27 -3.98 9.90
C GLU A 97 -6.42 -4.07 8.36
N VAL A 98 -5.31 -3.97 7.63
CA VAL A 98 -5.31 -4.15 6.16
C VAL A 98 -5.72 -5.58 5.79
N LEU A 99 -5.22 -6.59 6.51
CA LEU A 99 -5.59 -7.99 6.28
C LEU A 99 -7.08 -8.24 6.56
N ASN A 100 -7.63 -7.64 7.62
CA ASN A 100 -9.06 -7.69 7.93
C ASN A 100 -9.88 -7.05 6.80
N THR A 101 -9.52 -5.84 6.37
CA THR A 101 -10.18 -5.12 5.27
C THR A 101 -10.17 -5.94 3.97
N TRP A 102 -9.04 -6.59 3.65
CA TRP A 102 -8.95 -7.47 2.49
C TRP A 102 -9.73 -8.77 2.63
N SER A 103 -9.93 -9.28 3.85
CA SER A 103 -10.81 -10.40 4.11
C SER A 103 -12.27 -10.03 3.85
N GLU A 104 -12.71 -8.88 4.36
CA GLU A 104 -14.07 -8.36 4.15
C GLU A 104 -14.38 -8.09 2.69
N ALA A 105 -13.45 -7.48 1.94
CA ALA A 105 -13.63 -7.19 0.52
C ALA A 105 -13.72 -8.44 -0.39
N ARG A 106 -13.39 -9.63 0.13
CA ARG A 106 -13.49 -10.91 -0.59
C ARG A 106 -14.84 -11.62 -0.37
N GLN A 107 -15.62 -11.22 0.64
CA GLN A 107 -16.96 -11.74 0.90
C GLN A 107 -17.98 -11.11 -0.05
#